data_AF-A0A1W2AJ39-F1
#
_entry.id   AF-A0A1W2AJ39-F1
#
_cell.length_a   1.000
_cell.length_b   1.000
_cell.length_c   1.000
_cell.angle_alpha   90.00
_cell.angle_beta   90.00
_cell.angle_gamma   90.00
#
_symmetry.space_group_name_H-M   'P 1'
#
loop_
_entity.id
_entity.type
_entity.pdbx_description
1 polymer ?
#
loop_
_entity_poly.entity_id
_entity_poly.type
_entity_poly.pdbx_seq_one_letter_code
_entity_poly.pdbx_strand_id
1 'polypeptide(L)'
;MLYFKTVPFPGDVKQPEVEKALRKYALKKTSSLDFKSSTMNVGTDKIFFGLEDKTSLKFTRIKTSFEFMLPKLIISLPKDQMATAYKIRLSAIPFAVCLFISFCIFTVILGLLNGKTDAEATIFILVLAILFFSLLKLELKLSQLRVLKSIKKDKDQ
;
A
#
# COMPACT_ATOMS: atom_id res chain seq x y z
N MET A 1 -7.85 11.73 -4.72
CA MET A 1 -6.99 10.59 -4.30
C MET A 1 -7.31 10.26 -2.85
N LEU A 2 -7.79 9.04 -2.56
CA LEU A 2 -8.17 8.63 -1.21
C LEU A 2 -6.94 8.09 -0.46
N TYR A 3 -6.48 8.82 0.56
CA TYR A 3 -5.45 8.36 1.49
C TYR A 3 -6.14 7.79 2.72
N PHE A 4 -5.83 6.55 3.08
CA PHE A 4 -6.53 5.88 4.19
C PHE A 4 -5.67 5.79 5.45
N LYS A 5 -4.37 6.07 5.37
CA LYS A 5 -3.49 6.06 6.54
C LYS A 5 -2.38 7.10 6.43
N THR A 6 -2.21 7.90 7.48
CA THR A 6 -1.04 8.76 7.70
C THR A 6 -0.15 8.09 8.74
N VAL A 7 1.14 7.94 8.44
CA VAL A 7 2.10 7.33 9.35
C VAL A 7 3.14 8.39 9.72
N PRO A 8 3.26 8.77 11.01
CA PRO A 8 4.29 9.70 11.44
C PRO A 8 5.67 9.06 11.31
N PHE A 9 6.69 9.88 11.09
CA PHE A 9 8.07 9.40 11.11
C PHE A 9 8.46 8.93 12.51
N PRO A 10 9.33 7.90 12.62
CA PRO A 10 9.83 7.46 13.91
C PRO A 10 10.74 8.53 14.53
N GLY A 11 10.35 9.02 15.71
CA GLY A 11 11.15 9.78 16.70
C GLY A 11 11.95 10.96 16.15
N ASP A 12 13.17 10.68 15.67
CA ASP A 12 14.19 11.70 15.39
C ASP A 12 14.50 11.86 13.89
N VAL A 13 13.75 11.19 13.01
CA VAL A 13 14.07 11.17 11.58
C VAL A 13 13.33 12.28 10.84
N LYS A 14 14.10 13.21 10.25
CA LYS A 14 13.54 14.32 9.45
C LYS A 14 13.17 13.85 8.04
N GLN A 15 12.22 14.53 7.40
CA GLN A 15 11.79 14.29 6.02
C GLN A 15 12.95 14.08 5.02
N PRO A 16 14.02 14.90 5.00
CA PRO A 16 15.11 14.73 4.05
C PRO A 16 15.91 13.42 4.25
N GLU A 17 16.02 12.92 5.49
CA GLU A 17 16.68 11.63 5.78
C GLU A 17 15.83 10.46 5.26
N VAL A 18 14.51 10.51 5.50
CA VAL A 18 13.57 9.52 4.96
C VAL A 18 13.58 9.53 3.44
N GLU A 19 13.59 10.73 2.83
CA GLU A 19 13.63 10.90 1.39
C GLU A 19 14.93 10.33 0.79
N LYS A 20 16.09 10.64 1.39
CA LYS A 20 17.39 10.14 0.95
C LYS A 20 17.46 8.62 1.02
N ALA A 21 17.04 8.03 2.14
CA ALA A 21 17.02 6.58 2.33
C ALA A 21 16.09 5.91 1.31
N LEU A 22 14.87 6.43 1.13
CA LEU A 22 13.92 5.87 0.17
C LEU A 22 14.40 6.02 -1.28
N ARG A 23 15.02 7.14 -1.65
CA ARG A 23 15.61 7.34 -2.98
C ARG A 23 16.77 6.38 -3.24
N LYS A 24 17.64 6.16 -2.25
CA LYS A 24 18.80 5.25 -2.34
C LYS A 24 18.37 3.81 -2.61
N TYR A 25 17.30 3.36 -1.95
CA TYR A 25 16.76 2.01 -2.10
C TYR A 25 15.60 1.91 -3.12
N ALA A 26 15.33 2.97 -3.91
CA ALA A 26 14.29 2.97 -4.94
C ALA A 26 14.85 2.85 -6.36
N LEU A 27 14.14 2.09 -7.20
CA LEU A 27 14.35 2.10 -8.65
C LEU A 27 13.45 3.18 -9.25
N LYS A 28 14.06 4.24 -9.78
CA LYS A 28 13.34 5.36 -10.42
C LYS A 28 12.56 4.86 -11.63
N LYS A 29 11.29 5.25 -11.73
CA LYS A 29 10.41 4.97 -12.86
C LYS A 29 9.77 6.26 -13.36
N THR A 30 9.52 6.32 -14.66
CA THR A 30 8.88 7.43 -15.36
C THR A 30 7.38 7.21 -15.60
N SER A 31 6.86 5.99 -15.37
CA SER A 31 5.46 5.62 -15.61
C SER A 31 4.64 5.55 -14.31
N SER A 32 3.32 5.71 -14.41
CA SER A 32 2.40 5.67 -13.27
C SER A 32 2.51 4.36 -12.46
N LEU A 33 2.68 4.48 -11.14
CA LEU A 33 2.77 3.36 -10.22
C LEU A 33 1.43 2.62 -10.03
N ASP A 34 0.31 3.17 -10.52
CA ASP A 34 -1.02 2.59 -10.30
C ASP A 34 -1.30 1.33 -11.12
N PHE A 35 -0.65 1.16 -12.29
CA PHE A 35 -0.97 0.08 -13.24
C PHE A 35 0.14 -0.96 -13.43
N LYS A 36 1.37 -0.67 -13.02
CA LYS A 36 2.50 -1.57 -13.29
C LYS A 36 2.65 -2.61 -12.17
N SER A 37 2.21 -3.83 -12.42
CA SER A 37 2.71 -5.00 -11.68
C SER A 37 4.15 -5.22 -12.11
N SER A 38 5.08 -5.24 -11.18
CA SER A 38 6.48 -5.55 -11.49
C SER A 38 6.93 -6.53 -10.42
N THR A 39 6.72 -7.81 -10.72
CA THR A 39 7.34 -8.91 -10.00
C THR A 39 8.82 -8.91 -10.39
N MET A 40 9.70 -8.66 -9.42
CA MET A 40 11.14 -8.83 -9.63
C MET A 40 11.58 -9.97 -8.73
N ASN A 41 11.91 -11.10 -9.36
CA ASN A 41 12.64 -12.17 -8.70
C ASN A 41 14.13 -11.92 -8.90
N VAL A 42 14.82 -11.67 -7.78
CA VAL A 42 16.28 -11.78 -7.62
C VAL A 42 17.12 -10.64 -8.24
N GLY A 43 18.07 -10.11 -7.45
CA GLY A 43 19.29 -9.48 -7.97
C GLY A 43 19.52 -7.98 -7.79
N THR A 44 18.66 -7.23 -7.08
CA THR A 44 18.95 -5.80 -6.81
C THR A 44 18.75 -5.45 -5.34
N ASP A 45 19.67 -4.65 -4.79
CA ASP A 45 19.57 -4.01 -3.45
C ASP A 45 18.37 -3.04 -3.31
N LYS A 46 17.50 -2.97 -4.33
CA LYS A 46 16.41 -2.02 -4.41
C LYS A 46 15.12 -2.65 -3.89
N ILE A 47 14.46 -1.92 -3.00
CA ILE A 47 13.32 -2.42 -2.19
C ILE A 47 12.01 -1.76 -2.66
N PHE A 48 12.11 -0.60 -3.32
CA PHE A 48 10.97 0.21 -3.77
C PHE A 48 11.06 0.58 -5.25
N PHE A 49 9.91 0.80 -5.89
CA PHE A 49 9.83 1.62 -7.09
C PHE A 49 9.45 3.04 -6.70
N GLY A 50 10.23 4.01 -7.15
CA GLY A 50 9.98 5.44 -6.91
C GLY A 50 9.49 6.13 -8.17
N LEU A 51 8.44 6.92 -8.05
CA LEU A 51 7.94 7.86 -9.05
C LEU A 51 7.98 9.25 -8.44
N GLU A 52 8.69 10.15 -9.09
CA GLU A 52 8.82 11.53 -8.66
C GLU A 52 7.78 12.39 -9.38
N ASP A 53 6.90 13.01 -8.61
CA ASP A 53 5.92 13.99 -9.08
C ASP A 53 6.41 15.40 -8.73
N LYS A 54 5.80 16.43 -9.32
CA LYS A 54 6.18 17.83 -9.03
C LYS A 54 5.99 18.19 -7.55
N THR A 55 4.98 17.59 -6.90
CA THR A 55 4.57 17.92 -5.52
C THR A 55 4.82 16.82 -4.49
N SER A 56 5.09 15.58 -4.93
CA SER A 56 5.23 14.43 -4.03
C SER A 56 6.13 13.35 -4.61
N LEU A 57 6.77 12.57 -3.75
CA LEU A 57 7.48 11.35 -4.11
C LEU A 57 6.60 10.16 -3.77
N LYS A 58 6.28 9.35 -4.77
CA LYS A 58 5.44 8.16 -4.62
C LYS A 58 6.34 6.93 -4.67
N PHE A 59 6.19 6.04 -3.71
CA PHE A 59 6.90 4.78 -3.63
C PHE A 59 5.92 3.62 -3.58
N THR A 60 6.24 2.52 -4.25
CA THR A 60 5.54 1.24 -4.07
C THR A 60 6.57 0.16 -3.80
N ARG A 61 6.19 -0.79 -2.95
CA ARG A 61 7.02 -1.95 -2.65
C ARG A 61 7.24 -2.79 -3.92
N ILE A 62 8.46 -3.27 -4.13
CA ILE A 62 8.73 -4.32 -5.13
C ILE A 62 8.25 -5.64 -4.54
N LYS A 63 7.36 -6.33 -5.26
CA LYS A 63 6.76 -7.60 -4.84
C LYS A 63 7.52 -8.76 -5.44
N THR A 64 7.75 -9.79 -4.64
CA THR A 64 8.23 -11.09 -5.10
C THR A 64 7.06 -11.88 -5.70
N SER A 65 7.30 -12.94 -6.49
CA SER A 65 6.22 -13.76 -7.07
C SER A 65 5.22 -14.31 -6.02
N PHE A 66 5.68 -14.64 -4.82
CA PHE A 66 4.82 -15.07 -3.71
C PHE A 66 3.93 -13.94 -3.15
N GLU A 67 4.33 -12.69 -3.33
CA GLU A 67 3.65 -11.51 -2.80
C GLU A 67 2.70 -10.88 -3.82
N PHE A 68 2.54 -11.50 -5.00
CA PHE A 68 1.69 -11.00 -6.09
C PHE A 68 0.23 -10.83 -5.67
N MET A 69 -0.30 -11.73 -4.84
CA MET A 69 -1.68 -11.69 -4.36
C MET A 69 -1.95 -10.60 -3.31
N LEU A 70 -0.91 -10.00 -2.72
CA LEU A 70 -1.11 -8.93 -1.76
C LEU A 70 -1.68 -7.70 -2.48
N PRO A 71 -2.58 -6.92 -1.87
CA PRO A 71 -3.03 -5.66 -2.45
C PRO A 71 -1.84 -4.71 -2.58
N LYS A 72 -1.77 -3.92 -3.64
CA LYS A 72 -0.68 -2.97 -3.89
C LYS A 72 -0.93 -1.66 -3.15
N LEU A 73 0.06 -1.21 -2.38
CA LEU A 73 0.04 0.05 -1.65
C LEU A 73 1.04 1.04 -2.24
N ILE A 74 0.64 2.31 -2.24
CA ILE A 74 1.46 3.43 -2.68
C ILE A 74 1.67 4.35 -1.49
N ILE A 75 2.94 4.51 -1.12
CA ILE A 75 3.42 5.45 -0.12
C ILE A 75 3.65 6.78 -0.83
N SER A 76 3.07 7.85 -0.33
CA SER A 76 3.24 9.21 -0.82
C SER A 76 3.95 10.04 0.24
N LEU A 77 5.14 10.50 -0.10
CA LEU A 77 5.95 11.41 0.70
C LEU A 77 5.77 12.82 0.13
N PRO A 78 5.33 13.82 0.92
CA PRO A 78 5.32 15.21 0.48
C PRO A 78 6.77 15.67 0.25
N LYS A 79 7.00 16.53 -0.75
CA LYS A 79 8.29 17.23 -0.95
C LYS A 79 8.49 18.41 0.00
N ASP A 80 7.54 18.64 0.90
CA ASP A 80 7.62 19.67 1.93
C ASP A 80 8.62 19.24 3.01
N GLN A 81 9.64 20.07 3.25
CA GLN A 81 10.71 19.82 4.22
C GLN A 81 10.21 19.80 5.67
N MET A 82 9.02 20.36 5.92
CA MET A 82 8.37 20.38 7.23
C MET A 82 7.41 19.20 7.44
N ALA A 83 7.24 18.32 6.44
CA ALA A 83 6.38 17.16 6.62
C ALA A 83 6.94 16.24 7.71
N THR A 84 6.09 15.81 8.64
CA THR A 84 6.44 14.88 9.73
C THR A 84 5.87 13.48 9.53
N ALA A 85 5.21 13.25 8.38
CA ALA A 85 4.50 12.01 8.10
C ALA A 85 4.45 11.68 6.61
N TYR A 86 4.33 10.38 6.32
CA TYR A 86 4.02 9.88 4.98
C TYR A 86 2.59 9.35 4.91
N LYS A 87 1.96 9.44 3.74
CA LYS A 87 0.59 8.98 3.51
C LYS A 87 0.61 7.68 2.72
N ILE A 88 -0.30 6.76 3.03
CA ILE A 88 -0.46 5.49 2.31
C ILE A 88 -1.82 5.48 1.63
N ARG A 89 -1.83 5.09 0.36
CA ARG A 89 -3.04 4.86 -0.43
C ARG A 89 -3.02 3.47 -1.08
N LEU A 90 -4.20 2.96 -1.42
CA LEU A 90 -4.33 1.77 -2.25
C LEU A 90 -4.04 2.15 -3.70
N SER A 91 -3.44 1.21 -4.44
CA SER A 91 -3.36 1.28 -5.90
C SER A 91 -4.76 1.12 -6.51
N ALA A 92 -4.94 1.56 -7.76
CA ALA A 92 -6.24 1.52 -8.45
C ALA A 92 -6.93 0.14 -8.42
N ILE A 93 -6.19 -0.94 -8.69
CA ILE A 93 -6.74 -2.31 -8.72
C ILE A 93 -7.32 -2.73 -7.35
N PRO A 94 -6.54 -2.76 -6.25
CA PRO A 94 -7.10 -3.13 -4.96
C PRO A 94 -8.12 -2.13 -4.41
N PHE A 95 -8.08 -0.86 -4.84
CA PHE A 95 -9.15 0.08 -4.53
C PHE A 95 -10.47 -0.34 -5.22
N ALA A 96 -10.43 -0.73 -6.49
CA ALA A 96 -11.60 -1.25 -7.21
C ALA A 96 -12.13 -2.54 -6.56
N VAL A 97 -11.25 -3.45 -6.14
CA VAL A 97 -11.65 -4.66 -5.40
C VAL A 97 -12.32 -4.30 -4.07
N CYS A 98 -11.78 -3.32 -3.34
CA CYS A 98 -12.37 -2.84 -2.09
C CYS A 98 -13.77 -2.23 -2.31
N LEU A 99 -13.99 -1.49 -3.40
CA LEU A 99 -15.31 -0.96 -3.77
C LEU A 99 -16.29 -2.09 -4.10
N PHE A 100 -15.83 -3.09 -4.86
CA PHE A 100 -16.66 -4.25 -5.22
C PHE A 100 -17.10 -5.03 -3.97
N ILE A 101 -16.16 -5.33 -3.05
CA ILE A 101 -16.48 -6.01 -1.79
C ILE A 101 -17.45 -5.17 -0.95
N SER A 102 -17.23 -3.86 -0.86
CA SER A 102 -18.14 -2.95 -0.14
C SER A 102 -19.54 -2.97 -0.73
N PHE A 103 -19.66 -3.01 -2.06
CA PHE A 103 -20.94 -3.12 -2.75
C PHE A 103 -21.63 -4.46 -2.45
N CYS A 104 -20.90 -5.58 -2.49
CA CYS A 104 -21.45 -6.90 -2.13
C CYS A 104 -21.93 -6.97 -0.67
N ILE A 105 -21.19 -6.35 0.26
CA ILE A 105 -21.63 -6.26 1.66
C ILE A 105 -22.92 -5.43 1.76
N PHE A 106 -23.00 -4.32 1.01
CA PHE A 106 -24.21 -3.50 0.98
C PHE A 106 -25.43 -4.27 0.45
N THR A 107 -25.28 -5.07 -0.60
CA THR A 107 -26.39 -5.91 -1.11
C THR A 107 -26.83 -6.97 -0.10
N VAL A 108 -25.88 -7.56 0.65
CA VAL A 108 -26.18 -8.49 1.75
C VAL A 108 -27.00 -7.80 2.85
N ILE A 109 -26.60 -6.58 3.25
CA ILE A 109 -27.33 -5.80 4.26
C ILE A 109 -28.75 -5.49 3.78
N LEU A 110 -28.92 -5.07 2.52
CA LEU A 110 -30.25 -4.84 1.96
C LEU A 110 -31.09 -6.12 1.89
N GLY A 111 -30.49 -7.26 1.56
CA GLY A 111 -31.16 -8.57 1.58
C GLY A 111 -31.64 -8.96 2.98
N LEU A 112 -30.81 -8.76 4.00
CA LEU A 112 -31.15 -8.96 5.42
C LEU A 112 -32.34 -8.10 5.83
N LEU A 113 -32.34 -6.81 5.49
CA LEU A 113 -33.43 -5.88 5.83
C LEU A 113 -34.75 -6.24 5.13
N ASN A 114 -34.68 -6.79 3.91
CA ASN A 114 -35.84 -7.21 3.13
C ASN A 114 -36.30 -8.64 3.42
N GLY A 115 -35.68 -9.34 4.38
CA GLY A 115 -35.99 -10.74 4.71
C GLY A 115 -35.67 -11.75 3.61
N LYS A 116 -34.91 -11.34 2.59
CA LYS A 116 -34.47 -12.19 1.47
C LYS A 116 -32.98 -12.46 1.62
N THR A 117 -32.65 -13.47 2.41
CA THR A 117 -31.26 -13.86 2.65
C THR A 117 -30.96 -15.24 2.11
N ASP A 118 -30.00 -15.28 1.19
CA ASP A 118 -29.29 -16.49 0.84
C ASP A 118 -28.08 -16.62 1.79
N ALA A 119 -28.13 -17.63 2.65
CA ALA A 119 -27.10 -17.86 3.65
C ALA A 119 -25.75 -18.23 3.01
N GLU A 120 -25.76 -18.99 1.91
CA GLU A 120 -24.52 -19.44 1.25
C GLU A 120 -23.80 -18.25 0.61
N ALA A 121 -24.53 -17.43 -0.14
CA ALA A 121 -23.98 -16.22 -0.75
C ALA A 121 -23.46 -15.23 0.32
N THR A 122 -24.19 -15.10 1.43
CA THR A 122 -23.80 -14.22 2.54
C THR A 122 -22.49 -14.67 3.19
N ILE A 123 -22.37 -15.96 3.51
CA ILE A 123 -21.15 -16.52 4.12
C ILE A 123 -19.96 -16.37 3.15
N PHE A 124 -20.17 -16.65 1.86
CA PHE A 124 -19.12 -16.51 0.86
C PHE A 124 -18.57 -15.08 0.77
N ILE A 125 -19.47 -14.08 0.71
CA ILE A 125 -19.09 -12.66 0.66
C ILE A 125 -18.32 -12.25 1.92
N LEU A 126 -18.76 -12.71 3.10
CA LEU A 126 -18.07 -12.44 4.37
C LEU A 126 -16.67 -13.04 4.42
N VAL A 127 -16.52 -14.31 4.02
CA VAL A 127 -15.21 -14.98 3.97
C VAL A 127 -14.27 -14.25 3.01
N LEU A 128 -14.75 -13.89 1.82
CA LEU A 128 -13.96 -13.15 0.83
C LEU A 128 -13.52 -11.77 1.37
N ALA A 129 -14.42 -11.06 2.04
CA ALA A 129 -14.10 -9.78 2.67
C ALA A 129 -13.02 -9.94 3.75
N ILE A 130 -13.19 -10.89 4.67
CA ILE A 130 -12.23 -11.17 5.76
C ILE A 130 -10.84 -11.49 5.18
N LEU A 131 -10.78 -12.33 4.15
CA LEU A 131 -9.54 -12.70 3.48
C LEU A 131 -8.85 -11.48 2.87
N PHE A 132 -9.59 -10.67 2.12
CA PHE A 132 -9.05 -9.46 1.48
C PHE A 132 -8.52 -8.45 2.51
N PHE A 133 -9.29 -8.15 3.57
CA PHE A 133 -8.87 -7.22 4.61
C PHE A 133 -7.65 -7.76 5.40
N SER A 134 -7.56 -9.06 5.60
CA SER A 134 -6.40 -9.70 6.22
C SER A 134 -5.14 -9.53 5.38
N LEU A 135 -5.22 -9.75 4.06
CA LEU A 135 -4.13 -9.50 3.13
C LEU A 135 -3.72 -8.03 3.09
N LEU A 136 -4.69 -7.11 3.15
CA LEU A 136 -4.43 -5.68 3.21
C LEU A 136 -3.68 -5.28 4.48
N LYS A 137 -4.08 -5.81 5.63
CA LYS A 137 -3.41 -5.59 6.92
C LYS A 137 -1.98 -6.13 6.91
N LEU A 138 -1.77 -7.29 6.28
CA LEU A 138 -0.45 -7.89 6.12
C LEU A 138 0.45 -7.03 5.24
N GLU A 139 -0.03 -6.58 4.08
CA GLU A 139 0.73 -5.69 3.19
C GLU A 139 1.10 -4.37 3.89
N LEU A 140 0.18 -3.81 4.69
CA LEU A 140 0.43 -2.61 5.48
C LEU A 140 1.59 -2.81 6.46
N LYS A 141 1.57 -3.91 7.22
CA LYS A 141 2.65 -4.24 8.15
C LYS A 141 3.98 -4.43 7.42
N LEU A 142 4.00 -5.20 6.33
CA LEU A 142 5.21 -5.43 5.54
C LEU A 142 5.78 -4.13 4.95
N SER A 143 4.90 -3.26 4.44
CA SER A 143 5.30 -1.97 3.87
C SER A 143 5.93 -1.07 4.93
N GLN A 144 5.33 -1.00 6.13
CA GLN A 144 5.89 -0.25 7.25
C GLN A 144 7.24 -0.81 7.71
N LEU A 145 7.34 -2.14 7.86
CA LEU A 145 8.60 -2.79 8.25
C LEU A 145 9.73 -2.55 7.25
N ARG A 146 9.45 -2.60 5.94
CA ARG A 146 10.46 -2.31 4.92
C ARG A 146 10.90 -0.85 4.92
N VAL A 147 9.98 0.10 5.14
CA VAL A 147 10.34 1.52 5.30
C VAL A 147 11.26 1.71 6.51
N LEU A 148 10.91 1.13 7.67
CA LEU A 148 11.73 1.18 8.87
C LEU A 148 13.12 0.54 8.65
N LYS A 149 13.17 -0.60 7.95
CA LYS A 149 14.43 -1.27 7.61
C LYS A 149 15.32 -0.41 6.71
N SER A 150 14.74 0.30 5.73
CA SER A 150 15.47 1.23 4.87
C SER A 150 16.03 2.42 5.63
N ILE A 151 15.28 2.94 6.61
CA ILE A 151 15.74 4.04 7.48
C ILE A 151 16.88 3.58 8.38
N LYS A 152 16.75 2.42 9.04
CA LYS A 152 17.82 1.86 9.91
C LYS A 152 19.11 1.59 9.13
N LYS A 153 19.01 0.95 7.96
CA LYS A 153 20.18 0.63 7.12
C LYS A 153 20.94 1.87 6.62
N ASP A 154 20.30 3.04 6.58
CA ASP A 154 20.98 4.31 6.25
C ASP A 154 21.58 5.03 7.47
N LYS A 155 21.10 4.73 8.70
CA LYS A 155 21.71 5.25 9.95
C LYS A 155 22.93 4.45 10.41
N ASP A 156 23.00 3.15 10.07
CA ASP A 156 24.11 2.27 10.42
C ASP A 156 25.29 2.33 9.41
N GLN A 157 25.21 3.19 8.39
CA GLN A 157 26.26 3.47 7.40
C GLN A 157 26.82 4.88 7.58
#